data_AF-A0A1V9XKF6-F1
#
_entry.id   AF-A0A1V9XKF6-F1
#
_cell.length_a   1.000
_cell.length_b   1.000
_cell.length_c   1.000
_cell.angle_alpha   90.00
_cell.angle_beta   90.00
_cell.angle_gamma   90.00
#
_symmetry.space_group_name_H-M   'P 1'
#
loop_
_entity.id
_entity.type
_entity.pdbx_description
1 polymer ?
#
loop_
_entity_poly.entity_id
_entity_poly.type
_entity_poly.pdbx_seq_one_letter_code
_entity_poly.pdbx_strand_id
1 'polypeptide(L)'
;MARRTLAPLLLVLLALAFISVLSTGGVEANFLNEPFAMEQTCHSIQTKIHINREENDDFGNPLRSCEGSAEVTKCEGTCNSHVQPSLSAPHGFHKECNCCRETHMERRGVVLDQCYDVNGERILGPLGAMELELKVPSGCTCVSCTL
;
A
#
# COMPACT_ATOMS: atom_id res chain seq x y z
N MET A 1 85.89 -21.23 -0.82
CA MET A 1 85.27 -19.89 -0.78
C MET A 1 84.63 -19.60 -2.14
N ALA A 2 83.29 -19.58 -2.23
CA ALA A 2 82.52 -18.86 -3.26
C ALA A 2 81.01 -19.12 -3.01
N ARG A 3 80.39 -18.33 -2.12
CA ARG A 3 78.92 -18.27 -2.03
C ARG A 3 78.44 -17.34 -3.14
N ARG A 4 77.83 -17.89 -4.19
CA ARG A 4 77.16 -17.10 -5.24
C ARG A 4 75.81 -16.63 -4.71
N THR A 5 75.69 -15.32 -4.55
CA THR A 5 74.48 -14.58 -4.18
C THR A 5 73.50 -14.54 -5.34
N LEU A 6 72.71 -15.60 -5.51
CA LEU A 6 71.68 -15.73 -6.57
C LEU A 6 70.25 -15.53 -6.05
N ALA A 7 70.08 -14.76 -4.96
CA ALA A 7 68.79 -14.58 -4.30
C ALA A 7 68.01 -13.29 -4.67
N PRO A 8 68.62 -12.14 -5.02
CA PRO A 8 67.84 -10.90 -5.12
C PRO A 8 67.11 -10.73 -6.47
N LEU A 9 67.64 -11.26 -7.58
CA LEU A 9 66.99 -11.11 -8.89
C LEU A 9 65.71 -11.95 -9.03
N LEU A 10 65.68 -13.14 -8.45
CA LEU A 10 64.52 -14.04 -8.54
C LEU A 10 63.33 -13.49 -7.73
N LEU A 11 63.62 -12.84 -6.60
CA LEU A 11 62.61 -12.18 -5.76
C LEU A 11 62.01 -10.94 -6.42
N VAL A 12 62.84 -10.14 -7.12
CA VAL A 12 62.37 -8.96 -7.86
C VAL A 12 61.50 -9.34 -9.06
N LEU A 13 61.85 -10.41 -9.78
CA LEU A 13 61.03 -10.91 -10.90
C LEU A 13 59.68 -11.48 -10.44
N LEU A 14 59.64 -12.18 -9.31
CA LEU A 14 58.38 -12.66 -8.72
C LEU A 14 57.49 -11.50 -8.23
N ALA A 15 58.08 -10.45 -7.66
CA ALA A 15 57.32 -9.28 -7.22
C ALA A 15 56.70 -8.51 -8.39
N LEU A 16 57.43 -8.32 -9.50
CA LEU A 16 56.90 -7.64 -10.69
C LEU A 16 55.80 -8.45 -11.39
N ALA A 17 55.90 -9.79 -11.39
CA ALA A 17 54.85 -10.65 -11.93
C ALA A 17 53.56 -10.65 -11.07
N PHE A 18 53.66 -10.42 -9.76
CA PHE A 18 52.49 -10.27 -8.90
C PHE A 18 51.77 -8.93 -9.12
N ILE A 19 52.50 -7.85 -9.39
CA ILE A 19 51.90 -6.52 -9.58
C ILE A 19 51.08 -6.43 -10.87
N SER A 20 51.48 -7.12 -11.95
CA SER A 20 50.75 -7.12 -13.22
C SER A 20 49.47 -7.96 -13.23
N VAL A 21 49.28 -8.86 -12.26
CA VAL A 21 48.05 -9.69 -12.14
C VAL A 21 46.93 -8.94 -11.41
N LEU A 22 47.25 -7.92 -10.61
CA LEU A 22 46.24 -7.16 -9.85
C LEU A 22 45.50 -6.07 -10.65
N SER A 23 45.90 -5.76 -11.89
CA SER A 23 45.34 -4.59 -12.62
C SER A 23 44.30 -4.90 -13.70
N THR A 24 43.72 -6.10 -13.77
CA THR A 24 42.67 -6.43 -14.77
C THR A 24 41.26 -6.58 -14.20
N GLY A 25 41.06 -6.31 -12.91
CA GLY A 25 39.73 -6.16 -12.33
C GLY A 25 39.13 -4.79 -12.65
N GLY A 26 38.74 -4.57 -13.90
CA GLY A 26 37.83 -3.47 -14.24
C GLY A 26 36.53 -3.69 -13.49
N VAL A 27 36.34 -3.01 -12.37
CA VAL A 27 35.06 -2.96 -11.68
C VAL A 27 34.17 -2.07 -12.52
N GLU A 28 33.44 -2.65 -13.48
CA GLU A 28 32.28 -1.98 -14.06
C GLU A 28 31.24 -1.88 -12.94
N ALA A 29 31.33 -0.78 -12.19
CA ALA A 29 30.25 -0.36 -11.32
C ALA A 29 29.07 0.05 -12.21
N ASN A 30 28.24 -0.93 -12.59
CA ASN A 30 26.84 -0.71 -12.97
C ASN A 30 26.10 -0.26 -11.70
N PHE A 31 26.42 0.95 -11.25
CA PHE A 31 25.83 1.57 -10.09
C PHE A 31 24.65 2.42 -10.59
N LEU A 32 23.45 1.98 -10.19
CA LEU A 32 22.17 2.70 -10.18
C LEU A 32 21.36 2.71 -11.46
N ASN A 33 20.69 1.59 -11.75
CA ASN A 33 19.29 1.67 -12.18
C ASN A 33 18.49 0.41 -11.81
N GLU A 34 18.74 -0.17 -10.63
CA GLU A 34 17.70 -1.00 -10.02
C GLU A 34 16.68 -0.02 -9.45
N PRO A 35 15.45 0.06 -10.00
CA PRO A 35 14.39 0.78 -9.31
C PRO A 35 14.28 0.14 -7.94
N PHE A 36 14.35 0.93 -6.86
CA PHE A 36 14.06 0.42 -5.53
C PHE A 36 12.65 -0.17 -5.58
N ALA A 37 12.56 -1.50 -5.76
CA ALA A 37 11.30 -2.21 -5.78
C ALA A 37 10.80 -2.16 -4.34
N MET A 38 9.94 -1.19 -4.08
CA MET A 38 9.29 -1.05 -2.80
C MET A 38 8.46 -2.31 -2.58
N GLU A 39 8.54 -2.89 -1.39
CA GLU A 39 7.75 -4.07 -1.06
C GLU A 39 6.26 -3.72 -1.18
N GLN A 40 5.58 -4.39 -2.11
CA GLN A 40 4.17 -4.19 -2.36
C GLN A 40 3.37 -4.86 -1.25
N THR A 41 2.56 -4.07 -0.55
CA THR A 41 1.68 -4.53 0.53
C THR A 41 0.29 -4.02 0.24
N CYS A 42 -0.74 -4.86 0.26
CA CYS A 42 -2.13 -4.44 0.08
C CYS A 42 -3.03 -5.43 0.79
N HIS A 43 -3.64 -4.99 1.88
CA HIS A 43 -4.36 -5.88 2.80
C HIS A 43 -5.64 -5.24 3.30
N SER A 44 -6.55 -6.10 3.76
CA SER A 44 -7.79 -5.71 4.42
C SER A 44 -7.54 -5.49 5.91
N ILE A 45 -7.90 -4.31 6.43
CA ILE A 45 -7.74 -3.93 7.83
C ILE A 45 -9.11 -3.66 8.45
N GLN A 46 -9.33 -4.13 9.68
CA GLN A 46 -10.54 -3.80 10.44
C GLN A 46 -10.40 -2.41 11.08
N THR A 47 -11.45 -1.61 10.99
CA THR A 47 -11.53 -0.27 11.58
C THR A 47 -12.90 -0.06 12.21
N LYS A 48 -12.93 0.71 13.30
CA LYS A 48 -14.18 1.14 13.93
C LYS A 48 -14.63 2.46 13.30
N ILE A 49 -15.88 2.52 12.87
CA ILE A 49 -16.52 3.74 12.38
C ILE A 49 -17.70 4.11 13.26
N HIS A 50 -17.96 5.41 13.39
CA HIS A 50 -19.18 5.93 13.97
C HIS A 50 -20.18 6.23 12.85
N ILE A 51 -21.43 5.81 13.04
CA ILE A 51 -22.50 5.91 12.04
C ILE A 51 -23.65 6.67 12.69
N ASN A 52 -24.14 7.69 11.99
CA ASN A 52 -25.40 8.35 12.30
C ASN A 52 -26.32 8.23 11.09
N ARG A 53 -27.59 7.85 11.32
CA ARG A 53 -28.58 7.68 10.27
C ARG A 53 -29.94 8.20 10.70
N GLU A 54 -30.50 9.06 9.84
CA GLU A 54 -31.84 9.61 9.99
C GLU A 54 -32.86 8.76 9.22
N GLU A 55 -34.02 8.54 9.82
CA GLU A 55 -35.20 7.96 9.19
C GLU A 55 -36.22 9.07 8.94
N ASN A 56 -36.67 9.18 7.68
CA ASN A 56 -37.61 10.21 7.24
C ASN A 56 -38.95 9.58 6.88
N ASP A 57 -40.02 10.36 7.04
CA ASP A 57 -41.35 10.00 6.54
C ASP A 57 -41.44 10.13 5.00
N ASP A 58 -42.60 9.77 4.43
CA ASP A 58 -42.85 9.85 2.98
C ASP A 58 -42.78 11.28 2.42
N PHE A 59 -42.86 12.29 3.29
CA PHE A 59 -42.78 13.72 2.94
C PHE A 59 -41.37 14.28 3.15
N GLY A 60 -40.42 13.46 3.63
CA GLY A 60 -39.04 13.84 3.89
C GLY A 60 -38.78 14.51 5.24
N ASN A 61 -39.75 14.50 6.17
CA ASN A 61 -39.54 15.02 7.52
C ASN A 61 -38.83 13.97 8.39
N PRO A 62 -37.90 14.38 9.28
CA PRO A 62 -37.23 13.47 10.18
C PRO A 62 -38.21 12.88 11.19
N LEU A 63 -38.18 11.55 11.34
CA LEU A 63 -38.92 10.80 12.36
C LEU A 63 -38.04 10.51 13.57
N ARG A 64 -36.82 10.03 13.31
CA ARG A 64 -35.81 9.73 14.33
C ARG A 64 -34.41 9.71 13.73
N SER A 65 -33.41 9.98 14.56
CA SER A 65 -31.99 9.81 14.23
C SER A 65 -31.39 8.74 15.11
N CYS A 66 -30.71 7.76 14.51
CA CYS A 66 -30.05 6.68 15.22
C CYS A 66 -28.55 6.74 15.01
N GLU A 67 -27.78 6.58 16.09
CA GLU A 67 -26.33 6.55 16.07
C GLU A 67 -25.77 5.25 16.67
N GLY A 68 -24.53 4.94 16.31
CA GLY A 68 -23.85 3.74 16.80
C GLY A 68 -22.43 3.65 16.28
N SER A 69 -21.72 2.58 16.65
CA SER A 69 -20.41 2.27 16.08
C SER A 69 -20.37 0.87 15.52
N ALA A 70 -19.67 0.68 14.41
CA ALA A 70 -19.51 -0.62 13.78
C ALA A 70 -18.04 -0.87 13.41
N GLU A 71 -17.63 -2.13 13.53
CA GLU A 71 -16.38 -2.59 12.94
C GLU A 71 -16.60 -2.93 11.47
N VAL A 72 -15.86 -2.27 10.60
CA VAL A 72 -15.89 -2.45 9.15
C VAL A 72 -14.49 -2.74 8.65
N THR A 73 -14.40 -3.34 7.47
CA THR A 73 -13.12 -3.59 6.80
C THR A 73 -12.81 -2.43 5.86
N LYS A 74 -11.54 -2.10 5.66
CA LYS A 74 -11.04 -1.18 4.64
C LYS A 74 -9.80 -1.75 3.96
N CYS A 75 -9.47 -1.28 2.76
CA CYS A 75 -8.24 -1.63 2.07
C CYS A 75 -7.13 -0.62 2.36
N GLU A 76 -5.94 -1.09 2.69
CA GLU A 76 -4.78 -0.24 2.97
C GLU A 76 -3.48 -0.91 2.50
N GLY A 77 -2.56 -0.12 1.96
CA GLY A 77 -1.31 -0.63 1.43
C GLY A 77 -0.59 0.27 0.44
N THR A 78 0.57 -0.18 -0.02
CA THR A 78 1.40 0.44 -1.04
C THR A 78 1.46 -0.43 -2.29
N CYS A 79 1.18 0.14 -3.46
CA CYS A 79 1.24 -0.54 -4.74
C CYS A 79 2.30 0.08 -5.64
N ASN A 80 3.05 -0.77 -6.36
CA ASN A 80 4.11 -0.32 -7.25
C ASN A 80 3.53 0.44 -8.44
N SER A 81 4.05 1.64 -8.69
CA SER A 81 3.67 2.52 -9.79
C SER A 81 4.92 3.13 -10.40
N HIS A 82 4.91 3.32 -11.72
CA HIS A 82 6.06 3.79 -12.48
C HIS A 82 5.68 4.92 -13.43
N VAL A 83 6.60 5.85 -13.63
CA VAL A 83 6.48 6.91 -14.62
C VAL A 83 7.77 6.93 -15.43
N GLN A 84 7.64 6.88 -16.74
CA GLN A 84 8.77 6.98 -17.67
C GLN A 84 8.52 8.08 -18.70
N PRO A 85 9.55 8.85 -19.11
CA PRO A 85 9.41 9.79 -20.22
C PRO A 85 8.95 9.09 -21.50
N SER A 86 8.10 9.73 -22.30
CA SER A 86 7.63 9.20 -23.57
C SER A 86 7.40 10.32 -24.59
N LEU A 87 7.93 10.14 -25.81
CA LEU A 87 7.71 11.06 -26.93
C LEU A 87 6.36 10.84 -27.64
N SER A 88 5.75 9.66 -27.45
CA SER A 88 4.45 9.31 -28.06
C SER A 88 3.27 9.65 -27.16
N ALA A 89 3.49 9.75 -25.85
CA ALA A 89 2.45 10.14 -24.91
C ALA A 89 2.15 11.66 -25.03
N PRO A 90 0.87 12.09 -25.11
CA PRO A 90 0.51 13.51 -25.27
C PRO A 90 1.06 14.43 -24.16
N HIS A 91 1.27 13.88 -22.97
CA HIS A 91 1.75 14.58 -21.79
C HIS A 91 3.25 14.35 -21.52
N GLY A 92 3.98 13.74 -22.45
CA GLY A 92 5.43 13.53 -22.35
C GLY A 92 5.87 12.40 -21.42
N PHE A 93 4.93 11.66 -20.84
CA PHE A 93 5.20 10.56 -19.91
C PHE A 93 4.25 9.40 -20.14
N HIS A 94 4.76 8.18 -20.03
CA HIS A 94 3.95 6.98 -19.86
C HIS A 94 3.85 6.68 -18.37
N LYS A 95 2.61 6.49 -17.88
CA LYS A 95 2.30 6.31 -16.46
C LYS A 95 1.65 4.96 -16.25
N GLU A 96 2.25 4.14 -15.39
CA GLU A 96 1.69 2.87 -14.92
C GLU A 96 1.39 3.03 -13.44
N CYS A 97 0.10 3.22 -13.13
CA CYS A 97 -0.36 3.48 -11.77
C CYS A 97 -1.15 2.28 -11.26
N ASN A 98 -0.87 1.84 -10.04
CA ASN A 98 -1.65 0.84 -9.33
C ASN A 98 -2.13 1.38 -7.98
N CYS A 99 -3.38 1.09 -7.61
CA CYS A 99 -3.97 1.43 -6.31
C CYS A 99 -4.40 0.16 -5.57
N CYS A 100 -4.25 0.16 -4.23
CA CYS A 100 -4.81 -0.87 -3.37
C CYS A 100 -6.33 -0.65 -3.30
N ARG A 101 -7.11 -1.55 -3.90
CA ARG A 101 -8.57 -1.45 -4.02
C ARG A 101 -9.25 -2.75 -3.65
N GLU A 102 -10.55 -2.63 -3.37
CA GLU A 102 -11.45 -3.73 -3.07
C GLU A 102 -11.57 -4.68 -4.26
N THR A 103 -11.46 -5.99 -4.00
CA THR A 103 -11.73 -7.04 -5.00
C THR A 103 -13.16 -7.55 -4.91
N HIS A 104 -13.66 -7.68 -3.69
CA HIS A 104 -14.97 -8.22 -3.39
C HIS A 104 -15.62 -7.40 -2.27
N MET A 105 -16.95 -7.31 -2.34
CA MET A 105 -17.78 -6.61 -1.36
C MET A 105 -18.74 -7.60 -0.73
N GLU A 106 -18.92 -7.50 0.57
CA GLU A 106 -19.82 -8.32 1.37
C GLU A 106 -20.82 -7.45 2.13
N ARG A 107 -22.03 -7.97 2.32
CA ARG A 107 -23.09 -7.31 3.09
C ARG A 107 -22.90 -7.63 4.57
N ARG A 108 -22.91 -6.59 5.41
CA ARG A 108 -22.73 -6.71 6.86
C ARG A 108 -23.88 -6.01 7.57
N GLY A 109 -24.64 -6.77 8.36
CA GLY A 109 -25.66 -6.22 9.25
C GLY A 109 -25.03 -5.45 10.41
N VAL A 110 -25.56 -4.27 10.69
CA VAL A 110 -25.13 -3.38 11.77
C VAL A 110 -26.37 -2.88 12.50
N VAL A 111 -26.30 -2.82 13.82
CA VAL A 111 -27.39 -2.27 14.65
C VAL A 111 -26.92 -0.96 15.26
N LEU A 112 -27.69 0.11 15.05
CA LEU A 112 -27.55 1.38 15.76
C LEU A 112 -28.50 1.34 16.97
N ASP A 113 -27.98 1.53 18.18
CA ASP A 113 -28.68 1.29 19.45
C ASP A 113 -29.05 2.57 20.22
N GLN A 114 -28.73 3.72 19.64
CA GLN A 114 -28.98 5.04 20.20
C GLN A 114 -29.85 5.83 19.24
N CYS A 115 -31.16 5.63 19.33
CA CYS A 115 -32.14 6.39 18.56
C CYS A 115 -32.75 7.53 19.38
N TYR A 116 -32.91 8.69 18.74
CA TYR A 116 -33.49 9.90 19.31
C TYR A 116 -34.63 10.40 18.43
N ASP A 117 -35.65 10.97 19.05
CA ASP A 117 -36.76 11.62 18.36
C ASP A 117 -36.38 13.01 17.83
N VAL A 118 -37.34 13.70 17.21
CA VAL A 118 -37.17 15.07 16.70
C VAL A 118 -36.88 16.11 17.77
N ASN A 119 -37.15 15.82 19.04
CA ASN A 119 -36.87 16.69 20.18
C ASN A 119 -35.51 16.38 20.81
N GLY A 120 -34.81 15.34 20.33
CA GLY A 120 -33.55 14.86 20.88
C GLY A 120 -33.72 13.93 22.09
N GLU A 121 -34.93 13.45 22.38
CA GLU A 121 -35.17 12.51 23.48
C GLU A 121 -34.88 11.08 23.02
N ARG A 122 -34.23 10.30 23.89
CA ARG A 122 -33.87 8.91 23.58
C ARG A 122 -35.12 8.03 23.50
N ILE A 123 -35.28 7.33 22.39
CA ILE A 123 -36.38 6.40 22.15
C ILE A 123 -36.09 5.05 22.81
N LEU A 124 -37.07 4.48 23.50
CA LEU A 124 -36.97 3.17 24.14
C LEU A 124 -37.86 2.13 23.41
N GLY A 125 -37.54 0.84 23.59
CA GLY A 125 -38.31 -0.25 23.01
C GLY A 125 -37.93 -0.56 21.55
N PRO A 126 -38.86 -1.08 20.73
CA PRO A 126 -38.55 -1.54 19.37
C PRO A 126 -38.00 -0.46 18.43
N LEU A 127 -38.38 0.80 18.66
CA LEU A 127 -37.90 1.96 17.89
C LEU A 127 -36.63 2.58 18.46
N GLY A 128 -36.11 2.04 19.57
CA GLY A 128 -34.85 2.47 20.18
C GLY A 128 -33.60 1.96 19.46
N ALA A 129 -33.77 1.11 18.44
CA ALA A 129 -32.69 0.58 17.62
C ALA A 129 -33.06 0.61 16.13
N MET A 130 -32.04 0.59 15.27
CA MET A 130 -32.18 0.55 13.82
C MET A 130 -31.18 -0.44 13.22
N GLU A 131 -31.70 -1.40 12.45
CA GLU A 131 -30.86 -2.34 11.70
C GLU A 131 -30.53 -1.75 10.33
N LEU A 132 -29.26 -1.85 9.97
CA LEU A 132 -28.69 -1.37 8.72
C LEU A 132 -27.88 -2.47 8.06
N GLU A 133 -27.77 -2.40 6.74
CA GLU A 133 -26.88 -3.27 5.99
C GLU A 133 -25.82 -2.42 5.29
N LEU A 134 -24.56 -2.63 5.64
CA LEU A 134 -23.41 -1.98 5.02
C LEU A 134 -22.79 -2.91 3.98
N LYS A 135 -22.24 -2.34 2.91
CA LYS A 135 -21.35 -3.08 2.00
C LYS A 135 -19.91 -2.78 2.40
N VAL A 136 -19.18 -3.81 2.81
CA VAL A 136 -17.78 -3.71 3.25
C VAL A 136 -16.87 -4.57 2.37
N PRO A 137 -15.59 -4.21 2.19
CA PRO A 137 -14.65 -5.03 1.44
C PRO A 137 -14.37 -6.36 2.15
N SER A 138 -14.34 -7.46 1.39
CA SER A 138 -13.89 -8.78 1.87
C SER A 138 -12.51 -9.18 1.32
N GLY A 139 -11.97 -8.42 0.37
CA GLY A 139 -10.62 -8.63 -0.15
C GLY A 139 -10.06 -7.36 -0.80
N CYS A 140 -8.73 -7.25 -0.84
CA CYS A 140 -8.00 -6.10 -1.37
C CYS A 140 -6.85 -6.56 -2.28
N THR A 141 -6.62 -5.87 -3.38
CA THR A 141 -5.46 -6.11 -4.26
C THR A 141 -5.00 -4.83 -4.94
N CYS A 142 -3.77 -4.84 -5.45
CA CYS A 142 -3.28 -3.76 -6.31
C CYS A 142 -3.84 -3.93 -7.72
N VAL A 143 -4.57 -2.91 -8.19
CA VAL A 143 -5.18 -2.87 -9.53
C VAL A 143 -4.77 -1.60 -10.26
N SER A 144 -4.74 -1.66 -11.58
CA SER A 144 -4.42 -0.50 -12.42
C SER A 144 -5.40 0.65 -12.17
N CYS A 145 -4.87 1.86 -12.03
CA CYS A 145 -5.67 3.07 -11.86
C CYS A 145 -6.47 3.35 -13.13
N THR A 146 -7.78 3.54 -13.01
CA THR A 146 -8.60 4.14 -14.06
C THR A 146 -8.41 5.65 -14.00
N LEU A 147 -7.69 6.22 -14.98
CA LEU A 147 -7.49 7.66 -15.16
C LEU A 147 -8.58 8.26 -16.03
#